data_AF-A0A950ND94-F1
#
_entry.id   AF-A0A950ND94-F1
#
_cell.length_a   1.000
_cell.length_b   1.000
_cell.length_c   1.000
_cell.angle_alpha   90.00
_cell.angle_beta   90.00
_cell.angle_gamma   90.00
#
_symmetry.space_group_name_H-M   'P 1'
#
loop_
_entity.id
_entity.type
_entity.pdbx_description
1 polymer ?
#
loop_
_entity_poly.entity_id
_entity_poly.type
_entity_poly.pdbx_seq_one_letter_code
_entity_poly.pdbx_strand_id
1 'polypeptide(L)'
;MTDAVLRKFVVAGLLAGVTALNACTYWHGDLERIVDQSERDFRRDLVGPFNEVPLKTVISNPTAYKYTHVRFDAVLNRVGERGFIPFLTTFDPENFVGFSVWSNDAKLWQSDDRAHSYPLLFLRKDSPSIGDLFTAGRFSLVRISATVMSDYEMKPWLLVNRVEVLESSVYTEDALADLAMAKEALAAKKPAVAIRHYEDALKGIWTTSLRLEIHLTLARLYEGRGDLEAALTHYKGALTNDPANEEALQGVERNQRALESKSVPPPAPQQ
;
A
#
# COMPACT_ATOMS: atom_id res chain seq x y z
N MET A 1 -62.42 69.84 -3.07
CA MET A 1 -61.09 69.23 -3.04
C MET A 1 -60.56 69.32 -1.60
N THR A 2 -61.20 68.64 -0.64
CA THR A 2 -60.94 67.27 -0.14
C THR A 2 -59.59 67.08 0.57
N ASP A 3 -59.66 67.19 1.89
CA ASP A 3 -58.65 66.88 2.94
C ASP A 3 -57.94 65.51 2.78
N ALA A 4 -58.48 64.63 1.94
CA ALA A 4 -57.93 63.30 1.67
C ALA A 4 -56.64 63.32 0.83
N VAL A 5 -56.36 64.39 0.09
CA VAL A 5 -55.14 64.49 -0.74
C VAL A 5 -53.93 64.92 0.10
N LEU A 6 -54.13 65.78 1.10
CA LEU A 6 -53.03 66.31 1.92
C LEU A 6 -52.44 65.24 2.86
N ARG A 7 -53.27 64.32 3.37
CA ARG A 7 -52.78 63.22 4.24
C ARG A 7 -51.94 62.17 3.51
N LYS A 8 -52.13 61.97 2.20
CA LYS A 8 -51.34 60.99 1.44
C LYS A 8 -49.92 61.48 1.14
N PHE A 9 -49.71 62.79 1.01
CA PHE A 9 -48.37 63.35 0.77
C PHE A 9 -47.49 63.39 2.02
N VAL A 10 -48.07 63.61 3.21
CA VAL A 10 -47.30 63.65 4.47
C VAL A 10 -46.79 62.25 4.88
N VAL A 11 -47.57 61.19 4.62
CA VAL A 11 -47.15 59.81 4.94
C VAL A 11 -46.07 59.29 3.96
N ALA A 12 -46.12 59.69 2.69
CA ALA A 12 -45.09 59.31 1.70
C ALA A 12 -43.74 59.99 1.97
N GLY A 13 -43.73 61.24 2.46
CA GLY A 13 -42.51 61.96 2.82
C GLY A 13 -41.78 61.37 4.03
N LEU A 14 -42.51 60.81 5.01
CA LEU A 14 -41.92 60.22 6.22
C LEU A 14 -41.33 58.82 5.98
N LEU A 15 -41.82 58.07 5.00
CA LEU A 15 -41.29 56.73 4.66
C LEU A 15 -40.03 56.76 3.78
N ALA A 16 -39.80 57.83 3.01
CA ALA A 16 -38.58 57.98 2.23
C ALA A 16 -37.36 58.46 3.04
N GLY A 17 -37.57 59.05 4.22
CA GLY A 17 -36.49 59.54 5.09
C GLY A 17 -35.79 58.47 5.92
N VAL A 18 -36.45 57.34 6.20
CA VAL A 18 -35.91 56.30 7.11
C VAL A 18 -35.06 55.27 6.37
N THR A 19 -35.21 55.12 5.04
CA THR A 19 -34.39 54.17 4.26
C THR A 19 -33.07 54.76 3.76
N ALA A 20 -32.86 56.07 3.85
CA ALA A 20 -31.63 56.73 3.39
C ALA A 20 -30.53 56.83 4.46
N LEU A 21 -30.83 56.59 5.74
CA LEU A 21 -29.88 56.74 6.85
C LEU A 21 -29.23 55.43 7.33
N ASN A 22 -29.65 54.27 6.83
CA ASN A 22 -29.03 52.97 7.14
C ASN A 22 -28.18 52.39 6.00
N ALA A 23 -28.04 53.10 4.87
CA ALA A 23 -27.28 52.60 3.72
C ALA A 23 -25.79 52.98 3.71
N CYS A 24 -25.32 53.85 4.62
CA CYS A 24 -23.96 54.43 4.52
C CYS A 24 -23.00 54.08 5.68
N THR A 25 -23.40 53.29 6.67
CA THR A 25 -22.49 52.87 7.76
C THR A 25 -21.99 51.43 7.66
N TYR A 26 -22.40 50.66 6.65
CA TYR A 26 -22.04 49.24 6.53
C TYR A 26 -20.84 48.94 5.61
N TRP A 27 -20.19 49.96 5.03
CA TRP A 27 -19.23 49.76 3.92
C TRP A 27 -17.80 50.29 4.12
N HIS A 28 -17.43 50.71 5.34
CA HIS A 28 -16.08 51.27 5.57
C HIS A 28 -15.31 50.64 6.75
N GLY A 29 -15.74 49.47 7.24
CA GLY A 29 -15.13 48.85 8.44
C GLY A 29 -14.47 47.49 8.27
N ASP A 30 -14.58 46.81 7.12
CA ASP A 30 -14.20 45.38 7.03
C ASP A 30 -13.38 45.02 5.78
N LEU A 31 -12.75 46.00 5.12
CA LEU A 31 -11.82 45.75 4.02
C LEU A 31 -10.40 45.39 4.50
N GLU A 32 -10.03 45.74 5.73
CA GLU A 32 -8.78 45.27 6.34
C GLU A 32 -8.87 43.80 6.80
N ARG A 33 -10.07 43.24 6.93
CA ARG A 33 -10.27 41.80 7.19
C ARG A 33 -10.13 40.91 5.93
N ILE A 34 -9.99 41.54 4.77
CA ILE A 34 -9.64 40.87 3.51
C ILE A 34 -8.11 40.89 3.29
N VAL A 35 -7.36 41.53 4.18
CA VAL A 35 -5.90 41.49 4.18
C VAL A 35 -5.45 40.19 4.84
N ASP A 36 -4.77 39.39 4.01
CA ASP A 36 -4.06 38.16 4.34
C ASP A 36 -4.90 36.88 4.56
N GLN A 37 -5.46 36.36 3.46
CA GLN A 37 -5.77 34.92 3.37
C GLN A 37 -4.62 34.13 2.72
N SER A 38 -3.49 34.75 2.40
CA SER A 38 -2.28 34.03 1.98
C SER A 38 -1.71 33.18 3.12
N GLU A 39 -2.02 33.53 4.37
CA GLU A 39 -1.75 32.72 5.57
C GLU A 39 -2.96 31.91 6.08
N ARG A 40 -4.02 31.69 5.27
CA ARG A 40 -4.76 30.43 5.43
C ARG A 40 -3.81 29.35 4.94
N ASP A 41 -2.90 28.95 5.82
CA ASP A 41 -2.02 27.83 5.64
C ASP A 41 -2.94 26.61 5.45
N PHE A 42 -3.24 26.30 4.17
CA PHE A 42 -3.93 25.09 3.74
C PHE A 42 -3.08 23.84 4.03
N ARG A 43 -1.99 23.97 4.79
CA ARG A 43 -1.51 22.95 5.73
C ARG A 43 -2.57 22.68 6.81
N ARG A 44 -3.77 22.28 6.39
CA ARG A 44 -4.46 21.26 7.16
C ARG A 44 -3.51 20.08 7.14
N ASP A 45 -2.84 19.84 8.27
CA ASP A 45 -2.54 18.48 8.67
C ASP A 45 -3.81 17.68 8.43
N LEU A 46 -3.87 16.97 7.29
CA LEU A 46 -4.99 16.14 6.86
C LEU A 46 -5.00 14.89 7.74
N VAL A 47 -5.13 15.08 9.05
CA VAL A 47 -5.39 14.06 10.05
C VAL A 47 -6.90 13.82 10.07
N GLY A 48 -7.46 13.54 8.89
CA GLY A 48 -8.78 12.94 8.78
C GLY A 48 -8.66 11.42 8.98
N PRO A 49 -9.72 10.74 9.44
CA PRO A 49 -9.71 9.28 9.46
C PRO A 49 -9.53 8.78 8.02
N PHE A 50 -8.44 8.04 7.77
CA PHE A 50 -8.25 7.37 6.49
C PHE A 50 -9.10 6.11 6.44
N ASN A 51 -9.80 5.92 5.33
CA ASN A 51 -10.53 4.67 5.09
C ASN A 51 -9.54 3.59 4.66
N GLU A 52 -9.47 2.50 5.42
CA GLU A 52 -8.69 1.32 5.06
C GLU A 52 -9.35 0.61 3.87
N VAL A 53 -8.74 0.72 2.69
CA VAL A 53 -9.31 0.20 1.44
C VAL A 53 -8.19 -0.39 0.59
N PRO A 54 -8.24 -1.67 0.19
CA PRO A 54 -7.22 -2.26 -0.67
C PRO A 54 -7.03 -1.46 -1.96
N LEU A 55 -5.78 -1.30 -2.39
CA LEU A 55 -5.44 -0.54 -3.59
C LEU A 55 -6.20 -1.05 -4.83
N LYS A 56 -6.35 -2.36 -5.00
CA LYS A 56 -7.14 -2.96 -6.10
C LYS A 56 -8.57 -2.46 -6.14
N THR A 57 -9.21 -2.24 -4.99
CA THR A 57 -10.59 -1.73 -4.92
C THR A 57 -10.66 -0.27 -5.33
N VAL A 58 -9.66 0.53 -4.99
CA VAL A 58 -9.57 1.93 -5.44
C VAL A 58 -9.34 1.99 -6.95
N ILE A 59 -8.49 1.12 -7.49
CA ILE A 59 -8.20 1.03 -8.93
C ILE A 59 -9.44 0.58 -9.73
N SER A 60 -10.22 -0.37 -9.22
CA SER A 60 -11.38 -0.89 -9.94
C SER A 60 -12.58 0.06 -9.95
N ASN A 61 -12.67 0.98 -8.99
CA ASN A 61 -13.78 1.94 -8.90
C ASN A 61 -13.31 3.35 -8.46
N PRO A 62 -12.50 4.05 -9.27
CA PRO A 62 -11.90 5.33 -8.88
C PRO A 62 -12.92 6.43 -8.59
N THR A 63 -14.02 6.47 -9.34
CA THR A 63 -15.07 7.49 -9.19
C THR A 63 -15.71 7.44 -7.81
N ALA A 64 -15.90 6.24 -7.23
CA ALA A 64 -16.46 6.09 -5.89
C ALA A 64 -15.55 6.63 -4.77
N TYR A 65 -14.24 6.72 -5.03
CA TYR A 65 -13.27 7.19 -4.05
C TYR A 65 -12.78 8.62 -4.32
N LYS A 66 -13.30 9.31 -5.34
CA LYS A 66 -12.90 10.68 -5.69
C LYS A 66 -13.04 11.60 -4.47
N TYR A 67 -11.98 12.34 -4.16
CA TYR A 67 -11.81 13.21 -2.98
C TYR A 67 -11.91 12.50 -1.62
N THR A 68 -11.77 11.18 -1.59
CA THR A 68 -11.75 10.39 -0.36
C THR A 68 -10.31 10.15 0.10
N HIS A 69 -10.10 10.15 1.42
CA HIS A 69 -8.86 9.74 2.05
C HIS A 69 -8.83 8.22 2.22
N VAL A 70 -7.83 7.58 1.63
CA VAL A 70 -7.65 6.14 1.64
C VAL A 70 -6.31 5.78 2.28
N ARG A 71 -6.28 4.63 2.96
CA ARG A 71 -5.05 4.01 3.47
C ARG A 71 -4.99 2.57 3.01
N PHE A 72 -3.80 2.15 2.59
CA PHE A 72 -3.54 0.79 2.13
C PHE A 72 -2.07 0.43 2.24
N ASP A 73 -1.82 -0.87 2.31
CA ASP A 73 -0.48 -1.43 2.23
C ASP A 73 -0.15 -1.79 0.78
N ALA A 74 1.11 -1.58 0.40
CA ALA A 74 1.60 -1.81 -0.96
C ALA A 74 3.10 -2.11 -0.97
N VAL A 75 3.59 -2.72 -2.05
CA VAL A 75 5.03 -2.96 -2.24
C VAL A 75 5.59 -1.93 -3.21
N LEU A 76 6.63 -1.20 -2.81
CA LEU A 76 7.25 -0.16 -3.62
C LEU A 76 7.95 -0.76 -4.85
N ASN A 77 7.65 -0.25 -6.03
CA ASN A 77 8.30 -0.67 -7.29
C ASN A 77 9.40 0.30 -7.68
N ARG A 78 9.03 1.54 -7.98
CA ARG A 78 9.95 2.53 -8.55
C ARG A 78 9.59 3.92 -8.05
N VAL A 79 10.61 4.70 -7.73
CA VAL A 79 10.50 6.13 -7.46
C VAL A 79 10.98 6.91 -8.69
N GLY A 80 10.33 8.04 -8.99
CA GLY A 80 10.65 8.87 -10.15
C GLY A 80 9.88 8.49 -11.42
N GLU A 81 8.64 8.02 -11.28
CA GLU A 81 7.73 7.84 -12.41
C GLU A 81 7.49 9.16 -13.14
N ARG A 82 7.47 9.11 -14.47
CA ARG A 82 7.30 10.28 -15.34
C ARG A 82 5.89 10.46 -15.87
N GLY A 83 4.92 9.72 -15.32
CA GLY A 83 3.51 9.71 -15.73
C GLY A 83 2.73 10.97 -15.37
N PHE A 84 3.29 12.15 -15.60
CA PHE A 84 2.62 13.43 -15.40
C PHE A 84 1.82 13.79 -16.65
N ILE A 85 0.57 14.22 -16.46
CA ILE A 85 -0.24 14.80 -17.52
C ILE A 85 -0.58 16.23 -17.10
N PRO A 86 0.26 17.21 -17.50
CA PRO A 86 0.00 18.62 -17.23
C PRO A 86 -1.38 19.05 -17.74
N PHE A 87 -1.98 20.06 -17.08
CA PHE A 87 -3.29 20.65 -17.40
C PHE A 87 -4.53 19.80 -17.14
N LEU A 88 -4.45 18.47 -17.23
CA LEU A 88 -5.58 17.56 -16.94
C LEU A 88 -5.58 17.07 -15.49
N THR A 89 -4.45 17.19 -14.81
CA THR A 89 -4.27 16.78 -13.42
C THR A 89 -3.57 17.86 -12.63
N THR A 90 -3.66 17.80 -11.31
CA THR A 90 -3.00 18.75 -10.40
C THR A 90 -1.51 18.47 -10.21
N PHE A 91 -0.98 17.41 -10.82
CA PHE A 91 0.37 16.92 -10.57
C PHE A 91 1.34 17.43 -11.63
N ASP A 92 2.44 18.01 -11.17
CA ASP A 92 3.52 18.51 -12.01
C ASP A 92 4.89 17.99 -11.52
N PRO A 93 5.88 17.87 -12.42
CA PRO A 93 7.19 17.34 -12.07
C PRO A 93 8.04 18.32 -11.24
N GLU A 94 7.65 19.58 -11.09
CA GLU A 94 8.39 20.58 -10.30
C GLU A 94 8.11 20.39 -8.81
N ASN A 95 6.84 20.17 -8.44
CA ASN A 95 6.37 20.07 -7.06
C ASN A 95 6.24 18.63 -6.55
N PHE A 96 6.08 17.66 -7.45
CA PHE A 96 5.80 16.27 -7.07
C PHE A 96 6.86 15.28 -7.54
N VAL A 97 6.94 14.16 -6.83
CA VAL A 97 7.64 12.94 -7.22
C VAL A 97 6.59 11.86 -7.48
N GLY A 98 6.53 11.40 -8.72
CA GLY A 98 5.74 10.23 -9.09
C GLY A 98 6.43 8.94 -8.65
N PHE A 99 5.67 7.95 -8.21
CA PHE A 99 6.20 6.62 -7.91
C PHE A 99 5.15 5.54 -8.20
N SER A 100 5.62 4.31 -8.33
CA SER A 100 4.78 3.14 -8.60
C SER A 100 4.86 2.10 -7.51
N VAL A 101 3.75 1.40 -7.29
CA VAL A 101 3.63 0.33 -6.29
C VAL A 101 2.86 -0.85 -6.85
N TRP A 102 3.09 -2.03 -6.30
CA TRP A 102 2.19 -3.17 -6.45
C TRP A 102 1.25 -3.24 -5.25
N SER A 103 0.05 -3.77 -5.46
CA SER A 103 -0.86 -4.09 -4.36
C SER A 103 -0.21 -5.11 -3.40
N ASN A 104 -0.51 -5.04 -2.11
CA ASN A 104 0.05 -5.94 -1.10
C ASN A 104 -0.23 -7.44 -1.39
N ASP A 105 -1.33 -7.73 -2.08
CA ASP A 105 -1.72 -9.09 -2.47
C ASP A 105 -1.14 -9.55 -3.82
N ALA A 106 -0.27 -8.75 -4.44
CA ALA A 106 0.36 -9.09 -5.71
C ALA A 106 1.43 -10.17 -5.53
N LYS A 107 1.34 -11.24 -6.32
CA LYS A 107 2.30 -12.34 -6.32
C LYS A 107 3.47 -11.98 -7.21
N LEU A 108 4.45 -11.26 -6.70
CA LEU A 108 5.58 -10.71 -7.48
C LEU A 108 6.49 -11.77 -8.14
N TRP A 109 6.32 -13.06 -7.84
CA TRP A 109 6.97 -14.13 -8.60
C TRP A 109 6.24 -14.46 -9.92
N GLN A 110 4.99 -14.02 -10.08
CA GLN A 110 4.24 -14.16 -11.33
C GLN A 110 4.54 -12.97 -12.24
N SER A 111 4.86 -13.26 -13.50
CA SER A 111 5.17 -12.22 -14.50
C SER A 111 4.01 -11.26 -14.70
N ASP A 112 2.79 -11.79 -14.74
CA ASP A 112 1.57 -11.00 -14.92
C ASP A 112 1.39 -10.00 -13.78
N ASP A 113 1.44 -10.45 -12.52
CA ASP A 113 1.29 -9.54 -11.37
C ASP A 113 2.40 -8.48 -11.29
N ARG A 114 3.64 -8.82 -11.68
CA ARG A 114 4.73 -7.83 -11.77
C ARG A 114 4.48 -6.75 -12.81
N ALA A 115 3.85 -7.11 -13.94
CA ALA A 115 3.52 -6.14 -14.99
C ALA A 115 2.45 -5.14 -14.54
N HIS A 116 1.61 -5.49 -13.57
CA HIS A 116 0.52 -4.65 -13.05
C HIS A 116 0.96 -3.74 -11.90
N SER A 117 2.09 -3.06 -12.02
CA SER A 117 2.44 -1.98 -11.10
C SER A 117 1.58 -0.75 -11.35
N TYR A 118 1.12 -0.07 -10.30
CA TYR A 118 0.30 1.12 -10.39
C TYR A 118 1.16 2.40 -10.29
N PRO A 119 1.26 3.25 -11.33
CA PRO A 119 2.24 4.34 -11.38
C PRO A 119 1.69 5.75 -11.09
N LEU A 120 0.44 5.87 -10.63
CA LEU A 120 -0.24 7.17 -10.46
C LEU A 120 -0.30 7.60 -8.98
N LEU A 121 0.82 7.46 -8.28
CA LEU A 121 1.01 7.97 -6.92
C LEU A 121 1.98 9.13 -6.93
N PHE A 122 1.62 10.22 -6.27
CA PHE A 122 2.38 11.46 -6.29
C PHE A 122 2.59 11.97 -4.88
N LEU A 123 3.84 12.13 -4.48
CA LEU A 123 4.24 12.72 -3.20
C LEU A 123 4.82 14.12 -3.45
N ARG A 124 4.43 15.11 -2.65
CA ARG A 124 5.05 16.43 -2.73
C ARG A 124 6.52 16.37 -2.33
N LYS A 125 7.39 17.11 -3.02
CA LYS A 125 8.83 17.17 -2.72
C LYS A 125 9.16 17.81 -1.37
N ASP A 126 8.27 18.65 -0.87
CA ASP A 126 8.37 19.29 0.45
C ASP A 126 7.72 18.47 1.57
N SER A 127 7.18 17.28 1.28
CA SER A 127 6.58 16.41 2.29
C SER A 127 7.65 15.85 3.23
N PRO A 128 7.38 15.75 4.54
CA PRO A 128 8.32 15.11 5.48
C PRO A 128 8.59 13.63 5.14
N SER A 129 7.66 12.94 4.46
CA SER A 129 7.83 11.54 4.04
C SER A 129 8.69 11.34 2.79
N ILE A 130 9.21 12.41 2.18
CA ILE A 130 10.01 12.28 0.95
C ILE A 130 11.29 11.49 1.18
N GLY A 131 11.95 11.70 2.33
CA GLY A 131 13.15 10.95 2.73
C GLY A 131 12.85 9.46 2.86
N ASP A 132 11.77 9.12 3.59
CA ASP A 132 11.33 7.74 3.79
C ASP A 132 11.07 7.03 2.47
N LEU A 133 10.46 7.71 1.49
CA LEU A 133 10.22 7.15 0.15
C LEU A 133 11.51 6.79 -0.58
N PHE A 134 12.53 7.65 -0.55
CA PHE A 134 13.82 7.38 -1.18
C PHE A 134 14.64 6.33 -0.43
N THR A 135 14.50 6.25 0.89
CA THR A 135 15.16 5.23 1.72
C THR A 135 14.50 3.87 1.59
N ALA A 136 13.18 3.80 1.40
CA ALA A 136 12.44 2.56 1.29
C ALA A 136 13.04 1.65 0.21
N GLY A 137 13.43 2.15 -0.96
CA GLY A 137 13.99 1.29 -2.02
C GLY A 137 12.96 0.30 -2.59
N ARG A 138 13.31 -0.33 -3.73
CA ARG A 138 12.43 -1.28 -4.42
C ARG A 138 12.17 -2.51 -3.55
N PHE A 139 10.95 -3.04 -3.62
CA PHE A 139 10.44 -4.18 -2.85
C PHE A 139 10.18 -3.93 -1.36
N SER A 140 10.16 -2.68 -0.92
CA SER A 140 9.77 -2.37 0.46
C SER A 140 8.27 -2.37 0.64
N LEU A 141 7.82 -2.97 1.74
CA LEU A 141 6.43 -2.93 2.14
C LEU A 141 6.16 -1.59 2.81
N VAL A 142 5.27 -0.81 2.22
CA VAL A 142 4.92 0.53 2.66
C VAL A 142 3.43 0.65 2.93
N ARG A 143 3.08 1.37 3.98
CA ARG A 143 1.72 1.83 4.25
C ARG A 143 1.57 3.24 3.72
N ILE A 144 0.61 3.43 2.83
CA ILE A 144 0.39 4.68 2.10
C ILE A 144 -0.92 5.28 2.55
N SER A 145 -0.88 6.55 2.94
CA SER A 145 -2.07 7.35 3.24
C SER A 145 -2.20 8.43 2.17
N ALA A 146 -3.27 8.38 1.38
CA ALA A 146 -3.43 9.19 0.18
C ALA A 146 -4.85 9.75 0.02
N THR A 147 -4.98 10.74 -0.85
CA THR A 147 -6.26 11.33 -1.29
C THR A 147 -6.42 11.07 -2.78
N VAL A 148 -7.56 10.54 -3.22
CA VAL A 148 -7.87 10.39 -4.65
C VAL A 148 -8.27 11.76 -5.20
N MET A 149 -7.40 12.39 -5.99
CA MET A 149 -7.64 13.75 -6.50
C MET A 149 -8.46 13.78 -7.79
N SER A 150 -8.32 12.74 -8.62
CA SER A 150 -8.96 12.66 -9.94
C SER A 150 -9.20 11.20 -10.34
N ASP A 151 -10.19 10.98 -11.20
CA ASP A 151 -10.54 9.71 -11.85
C ASP A 151 -10.32 9.76 -13.38
N TYR A 152 -9.45 10.67 -13.84
CA TYR A 152 -9.12 10.84 -15.26
C TYR A 152 -8.70 9.52 -15.92
N GLU A 153 -9.25 9.25 -17.11
CA GLU A 153 -9.11 7.97 -17.84
C GLU A 153 -9.52 6.73 -17.03
N MET A 154 -10.49 6.87 -16.13
CA MET A 154 -10.94 5.78 -15.25
C MET A 154 -9.80 5.23 -14.38
N LYS A 155 -8.84 6.08 -13.99
CA LYS A 155 -7.72 5.72 -13.11
C LYS A 155 -7.65 6.67 -11.92
N PRO A 156 -7.41 6.16 -10.70
CA PRO A 156 -7.33 7.02 -9.51
C PRO A 156 -5.98 7.74 -9.40
N TRP A 157 -5.95 9.05 -9.62
CA TRP A 157 -4.75 9.85 -9.39
C TRP A 157 -4.59 10.20 -7.92
N LEU A 158 -3.57 9.64 -7.27
CA LEU A 158 -3.43 9.66 -5.82
C LEU A 158 -2.41 10.72 -5.37
N LEU A 159 -2.87 11.69 -4.58
CA LEU A 159 -1.99 12.56 -3.80
C LEU A 159 -1.63 11.85 -2.51
N VAL A 160 -0.37 11.47 -2.37
CA VAL A 160 0.14 10.79 -1.18
C VAL A 160 0.49 11.81 -0.13
N ASN A 161 -0.12 11.67 1.05
CA ASN A 161 0.09 12.55 2.19
C ASN A 161 1.19 12.00 3.10
N ARG A 162 1.23 10.69 3.30
CA ARG A 162 2.19 9.99 4.18
C ARG A 162 2.59 8.64 3.60
N VAL A 163 3.87 8.31 3.75
CA VAL A 163 4.44 6.98 3.48
C VAL A 163 5.09 6.49 4.76
N GLU A 164 4.70 5.30 5.22
CA GLU A 164 5.30 4.62 6.37
C GLU A 164 5.96 3.33 5.88
N VAL A 165 7.26 3.16 6.09
CA VAL A 165 7.95 1.92 5.74
C VAL A 165 7.70 0.89 6.83
N LEU A 166 7.00 -0.19 6.48
CA LEU A 166 6.73 -1.30 7.39
C LEU A 166 7.91 -2.27 7.42
N GLU A 167 8.39 -2.65 6.23
CA GLU A 167 9.54 -3.55 6.05
C GLU A 167 10.37 -3.10 4.85
N SER A 168 11.69 -3.00 5.03
CA SER A 168 12.62 -2.56 3.98
C SER A 168 13.19 -3.73 3.18
N SER A 169 13.22 -3.60 1.85
CA SER A 169 13.80 -4.55 0.88
C SER A 169 13.38 -5.99 1.16
N VAL A 170 12.08 -6.26 1.06
CA VAL A 170 11.49 -7.53 1.47
C VAL A 170 11.93 -8.70 0.58
N TYR A 171 12.28 -8.41 -0.67
CA TYR A 171 12.69 -9.37 -1.67
C TYR A 171 13.87 -8.82 -2.51
N THR A 172 14.66 -9.72 -3.10
CA THR A 172 15.54 -9.41 -4.23
C THR A 172 14.93 -9.87 -5.56
N GLU A 173 15.33 -9.24 -6.65
CA GLU A 173 14.85 -9.60 -8.00
C GLU A 173 15.26 -11.04 -8.37
N ASP A 174 16.49 -11.43 -8.04
CA ASP A 174 17.00 -12.79 -8.24
C ASP A 174 16.16 -13.81 -7.47
N ALA A 175 15.83 -13.53 -6.21
CA ALA A 175 15.04 -14.45 -5.39
C ALA A 175 13.59 -14.61 -5.90
N LEU A 176 13.00 -13.55 -6.47
CA LEU A 176 11.69 -13.64 -7.12
C LEU A 176 11.76 -14.45 -8.42
N ALA A 177 12.86 -14.37 -9.17
CA ALA A 177 13.08 -15.17 -10.37
C ALA A 177 13.26 -16.65 -10.01
N ASP A 178 14.07 -16.96 -9.00
CA ASP A 178 14.24 -18.33 -8.49
C ASP A 178 12.93 -18.89 -7.95
N LEU A 179 12.15 -18.10 -7.20
CA LEU A 179 10.84 -18.54 -6.72
C LEU A 179 9.88 -18.89 -7.88
N ALA A 180 9.89 -18.10 -8.95
CA ALA A 180 9.09 -18.37 -10.14
C ALA A 180 9.50 -19.70 -10.79
N MET A 181 10.82 -19.90 -10.99
CA MET A 181 11.39 -21.14 -11.54
C MET A 181 11.08 -22.36 -10.66
N ALA A 182 11.14 -22.19 -9.33
CA ALA A 182 10.82 -23.26 -8.38
C ALA A 182 9.36 -23.71 -8.49
N LYS A 183 8.42 -22.76 -8.57
CA LYS A 183 6.98 -23.06 -8.72
C LYS A 183 6.68 -23.70 -10.08
N GLU A 184 7.32 -23.24 -11.15
CA GLU A 184 7.20 -23.86 -12.47
C GLU A 184 7.76 -25.29 -12.48
N ALA A 185 8.94 -25.51 -11.91
CA ALA A 185 9.54 -26.83 -11.78
C ALA A 185 8.67 -27.79 -10.96
N LEU A 186 8.02 -27.29 -9.91
CA LEU A 186 7.08 -28.07 -9.11
C LEU A 186 5.85 -28.48 -9.94
N ALA A 187 5.27 -27.56 -10.70
CA ALA A 187 4.16 -27.85 -11.62
C ALA A 187 4.57 -28.87 -12.71
N ALA A 188 5.81 -28.79 -13.18
CA ALA A 188 6.40 -29.74 -14.12
C ALA A 188 6.82 -31.09 -13.47
N LYS A 189 6.53 -31.30 -12.18
CA LYS A 189 6.92 -32.51 -11.41
C LYS A 189 8.42 -32.81 -11.43
N LYS A 190 9.26 -31.76 -11.42
CA LYS A 190 10.72 -31.84 -11.35
C LYS A 190 11.20 -31.42 -9.95
N PRO A 191 11.05 -32.27 -8.91
CA PRO A 191 11.29 -31.88 -7.52
C PRO A 191 12.73 -31.46 -7.25
N ALA A 192 13.73 -32.10 -7.88
CA ALA A 192 15.14 -31.75 -7.68
C ALA A 192 15.47 -30.32 -8.15
N VAL A 193 14.87 -29.89 -9.27
CA VAL A 193 15.05 -28.52 -9.79
C VAL A 193 14.31 -27.52 -8.90
N ALA A 194 13.10 -27.87 -8.47
CA ALA A 194 12.32 -27.04 -7.56
C ALA A 194 13.04 -26.79 -6.23
N ILE A 195 13.62 -27.83 -5.62
CA ILE A 195 14.38 -27.73 -4.37
C ILE A 195 15.50 -26.68 -4.50
N ARG A 196 16.35 -26.81 -5.52
CA ARG A 196 17.48 -25.89 -5.73
C ARG A 196 17.03 -24.44 -5.79
N HIS A 197 16.03 -24.14 -6.63
CA HIS A 197 15.56 -22.78 -6.79
C HIS A 197 14.84 -22.24 -5.54
N TYR A 198 14.13 -23.08 -4.78
CA TYR A 198 13.57 -22.65 -3.51
C TYR A 198 14.64 -22.29 -2.46
N GLU A 199 15.73 -23.05 -2.41
CA GLU A 199 16.86 -22.75 -1.52
C GLU A 199 17.58 -21.46 -1.90
N ASP A 200 17.76 -21.22 -3.20
CA ASP A 200 18.33 -19.97 -3.69
C ASP A 200 17.40 -18.78 -3.41
N ALA A 201 16.09 -18.94 -3.62
CA ALA A 201 15.09 -17.92 -3.29
C ALA A 201 15.09 -17.55 -1.80
N LEU A 202 15.27 -18.51 -0.88
CA LEU A 202 15.33 -18.25 0.56
C LEU A 202 16.49 -17.34 0.98
N LYS A 203 17.52 -17.18 0.16
CA LYS A 203 18.65 -16.29 0.46
C LYS A 203 18.30 -14.80 0.32
N GLY A 204 17.28 -14.48 -0.48
CA GLY A 204 16.87 -13.10 -0.79
C GLY A 204 15.40 -12.78 -0.50
N ILE A 205 14.66 -13.66 0.17
CA ILE A 205 13.29 -13.42 0.63
C ILE A 205 13.30 -13.27 2.14
N TRP A 206 12.84 -12.15 2.67
CA TRP A 206 12.84 -11.89 4.12
C TRP A 206 11.46 -11.82 4.76
N THR A 207 10.35 -11.79 3.99
CA THR A 207 9.00 -11.87 4.60
C THR A 207 8.78 -13.17 5.37
N THR A 208 8.18 -13.06 6.54
CA THR A 208 7.72 -14.19 7.34
C THR A 208 6.77 -15.12 6.57
N SER A 209 5.74 -14.57 5.92
CA SER A 209 4.69 -15.38 5.28
C SER A 209 5.22 -16.22 4.11
N LEU A 210 6.05 -15.64 3.23
CA LEU A 210 6.56 -16.38 2.06
C LEU A 210 7.68 -17.35 2.46
N ARG A 211 8.52 -16.98 3.43
CA ARG A 211 9.53 -17.90 3.98
C ARG A 211 8.88 -19.14 4.59
N LEU A 212 7.78 -18.96 5.33
CA LEU A 212 6.99 -20.07 5.86
C LEU A 212 6.52 -21.02 4.75
N GLU A 213 5.89 -20.48 3.69
CA GLU A 213 5.43 -21.28 2.54
C GLU A 213 6.59 -22.06 1.88
N ILE A 214 7.72 -21.40 1.65
CA ILE A 214 8.89 -22.04 1.03
C ILE A 214 9.47 -23.12 1.94
N HIS A 215 9.62 -22.86 3.24
CA HIS A 215 10.10 -23.84 4.20
C HIS A 215 9.20 -25.09 4.25
N LEU A 216 7.87 -24.92 4.33
CA LEU A 216 6.94 -26.05 4.30
C LEU A 216 7.03 -26.82 2.98
N THR A 217 7.13 -26.12 1.85
CA THR A 217 7.24 -26.77 0.54
C THR A 217 8.54 -27.56 0.39
N LEU A 218 9.68 -26.99 0.79
CA LEU A 218 10.97 -27.68 0.81
C LEU A 218 10.94 -28.90 1.73
N ALA A 219 10.35 -28.77 2.92
CA ALA A 219 10.25 -29.87 3.87
C ALA A 219 9.50 -31.07 3.27
N ARG A 220 8.34 -30.84 2.62
CA ARG A 220 7.59 -31.88 1.92
C ARG A 220 8.38 -32.50 0.76
N LEU A 221 9.11 -31.68 0.00
CA LEU A 221 9.92 -32.16 -1.12
C LEU A 221 11.06 -33.06 -0.65
N TYR A 222 11.72 -32.71 0.45
CA TYR A 222 12.77 -33.52 1.06
C TYR A 222 12.21 -34.80 1.72
N GLU A 223 11.07 -34.72 2.41
CA GLU A 223 10.36 -35.88 2.96
C GLU A 223 9.99 -36.87 1.84
N GLY A 224 9.48 -36.38 0.70
CA GLY A 224 9.17 -37.19 -0.48
C GLY A 224 10.41 -37.81 -1.15
N ARG A 225 11.60 -37.22 -0.97
CA ARG A 225 12.89 -37.79 -1.41
C ARG A 225 13.45 -38.82 -0.42
N GLY A 226 12.91 -38.88 0.80
CA GLY A 226 13.40 -39.70 1.90
C GLY A 226 14.57 -39.07 2.67
N ASP A 227 14.88 -37.80 2.40
CA ASP A 227 15.90 -37.02 3.11
C ASP A 227 15.28 -36.33 4.34
N LEU A 228 15.12 -37.14 5.39
CA LEU A 228 14.40 -36.74 6.61
C LEU A 228 15.14 -35.65 7.40
N GLU A 229 16.47 -35.58 7.30
CA GLU A 229 17.28 -34.58 8.00
C GLU A 229 17.10 -33.19 7.38
N ALA A 230 17.15 -33.10 6.05
CA ALA A 230 16.86 -31.86 5.34
C ALA A 230 15.40 -31.43 5.56
N ALA A 231 14.45 -32.38 5.50
CA ALA A 231 13.04 -32.11 5.77
C ALA A 231 12.82 -31.49 7.16
N LEU A 232 13.44 -32.08 8.18
CA LEU A 232 13.35 -31.61 9.57
C LEU A 232 13.98 -30.23 9.75
N THR A 233 15.08 -29.93 9.05
CA THR A 233 15.69 -28.61 9.03
C THR A 233 14.71 -27.55 8.50
N HIS A 234 14.01 -27.86 7.40
CA HIS A 234 13.05 -26.91 6.83
C HIS A 234 11.76 -26.78 7.66
N TYR A 235 11.24 -27.86 8.26
CA TYR A 235 10.12 -27.75 9.20
C TYR A 235 10.46 -26.89 10.43
N LYS A 236 11.67 -27.03 10.98
CA LYS A 236 12.14 -26.12 12.05
C LYS A 236 12.23 -24.67 11.57
N GLY A 237 12.71 -24.44 10.35
CA GLY A 237 12.69 -23.13 9.72
C GLY A 237 11.28 -22.54 9.58
N ALA A 238 10.28 -23.36 9.24
CA ALA A 238 8.88 -22.95 9.24
C ALA A 238 8.42 -22.52 10.63
N LEU A 239 8.75 -23.28 11.69
CA LEU A 239 8.40 -22.93 13.08
C LEU A 239 9.08 -21.66 13.59
N THR A 240 10.25 -21.28 13.06
CA THR A 240 10.85 -19.97 13.36
C THR A 240 10.00 -18.82 12.82
N ASN A 241 9.29 -19.02 11.71
CA ASN A 241 8.41 -18.00 11.11
C ASN A 241 7.01 -18.02 11.73
N ASP A 242 6.48 -19.21 12.05
CA ASP A 242 5.20 -19.42 12.72
C ASP A 242 5.32 -20.57 13.75
N PRO A 243 5.54 -20.25 15.04
CA PRO A 243 5.70 -21.26 16.09
C PRO A 243 4.47 -22.13 16.33
N ALA A 244 3.28 -21.67 15.93
CA ALA A 244 2.02 -22.38 16.11
C ALA A 244 1.62 -23.20 14.87
N ASN A 245 2.49 -23.27 13.86
CA ASN A 245 2.17 -23.96 12.61
C ASN A 245 2.01 -25.48 12.84
N GLU A 246 0.75 -25.94 12.83
CA GLU A 246 0.40 -27.34 13.10
C GLU A 246 1.09 -28.32 12.13
N GLU A 247 1.15 -27.96 10.86
CA GLU A 247 1.78 -28.80 9.84
C GLU A 247 3.27 -28.99 10.12
N ALA A 248 3.98 -27.91 10.44
CA ALA A 248 5.40 -27.98 10.75
C ALA A 248 5.67 -28.77 12.04
N LEU A 249 4.83 -28.61 13.08
CA LEU A 249 4.92 -29.40 14.31
C LEU A 249 4.78 -30.90 14.04
N GLN A 250 3.73 -31.29 13.30
CA GLN A 250 3.52 -32.68 12.91
C GLN A 250 4.65 -33.20 12.01
N GLY A 251 5.14 -32.35 11.10
CA GLY A 251 6.27 -32.65 10.23
C GLY A 251 7.54 -32.99 11.01
N VAL A 252 7.90 -32.18 12.01
CA VAL A 252 9.03 -32.44 12.91
C VAL A 252 8.84 -33.77 13.64
N GLU A 253 7.69 -33.99 14.27
CA GLU A 253 7.43 -35.20 15.04
C GLU A 253 7.53 -36.47 14.18
N ARG A 254 6.92 -36.48 13.00
CA ARG A 254 6.98 -37.63 12.07
C ARG A 254 8.41 -37.93 11.62
N ASN A 255 9.15 -36.91 11.19
CA ASN A 255 10.51 -37.09 10.68
C ASN A 255 11.48 -37.51 11.79
N GLN A 256 11.32 -36.97 13.00
CA GLN A 256 12.12 -37.34 14.17
C GLN A 256 11.92 -38.82 14.55
N ARG A 257 10.66 -39.27 14.67
CA ARG A 257 10.35 -40.69 14.94
C ARG A 257 10.91 -41.62 13.88
N ALA A 258 10.81 -41.23 12.60
CA ALA A 258 11.34 -42.01 11.49
C ALA A 258 12.88 -42.12 11.54
N LEU A 259 13.58 -41.04 11.87
CA LEU A 259 15.04 -41.05 12.07
C LEU A 259 15.45 -41.93 13.26
N GLU A 260 14.76 -41.81 14.39
CA GLU A 260 15.00 -42.64 15.58
C GLU A 260 14.82 -44.13 15.26
N SER A 261 13.75 -44.50 14.54
CA SER A 261 13.50 -45.89 14.14
C SER A 261 14.59 -46.47 13.25
N LYS A 262 15.25 -45.65 12.41
CA LYS A 262 16.39 -46.08 11.59
C LYS A 262 17.68 -46.23 12.40
N SER A 263 17.80 -45.54 13.53
CA SER A 263 19.00 -45.55 14.37
C SER A 263 19.08 -46.72 15.35
N VAL A 264 17.94 -47.38 15.64
CA VAL A 264 17.90 -48.57 16.51
C VAL A 264 18.43 -49.79 15.74
N PRO A 265 19.56 -50.41 16.14
CA PRO A 265 20.06 -51.61 15.49
C PRO A 265 19.07 -52.77 15.68
N PRO A 266 18.91 -53.67 14.69
CA PRO A 266 18.04 -54.83 14.84
C PRO A 266 18.49 -55.69 16.04
N PRO A 267 17.55 -56.25 16.83
CA PRO A 267 17.88 -57.08 17.97
C PRO A 267 18.77 -58.24 17.52
N ALA A 268 19.88 -58.46 18.22
CA ALA A 268 20.82 -59.52 17.91
C ALA A 268 20.09 -60.88 17.86
N PRO A 269 20.38 -61.74 16.86
CA PRO A 269 19.74 -63.04 16.75
C PRO A 269 19.96 -63.83 18.05
N GLN A 270 18.86 -64.27 18.65
CA GLN A 270 18.90 -65.16 19.81
C GLN A 270 19.53 -66.49 19.36
N GLN A 271 20.73 -66.77 19.85
CA GLN A 271 21.42 -68.06 19.67
C GLN A 271 20.91 -69.09 20.67
#